data_AF-A0A267MAB3-F1
#
_entry.id   AF-A0A267MAB3-F1
#
_cell.length_a   1.000
_cell.length_b   1.000
_cell.length_c   1.000
_cell.angle_alpha   90.00
_cell.angle_beta   90.00
_cell.angle_gamma   90.00
#
_symmetry.space_group_name_H-M   'P 1'
#
loop_
_entity.id
_entity.type
_entity.pdbx_description
1 polymer ?
#
loop_
_entity_poly.entity_id
_entity_poly.type
_entity_poly.pdbx_seq_one_letter_code
_entity_poly.pdbx_strand_id
1 'polypeptide(L)'
;MDLKEFMVQNYYDFHNPSKPLKINKEIFLKRAKYLGPEYILSSEYKGSTQRVIFYHTKCGKEWAPTAEEVMYKHSHCPCTSKFRNPDYGRNRVDKFLESHNCKRISEYKDMKRPIKIFSEKCKHIFLRTPDILLNQQAGAKCPICRKKPARFQISNFMKEEIKWRKSKGFTQKDVGDFIHCCDHLISDFENGHKKPSKKQITEIKSYMDALTIGDDKRDQQKCANYMDC
;
A
#
# COMPACT_ATOMS: atom_id res chain seq x y z
N MET A 1 27.09 14.10 48.64
CA MET A 1 27.32 12.77 48.06
C MET A 1 27.76 13.00 46.62
N ASP A 2 29.03 12.73 46.34
CA ASP A 2 29.63 12.96 45.01
C ASP A 2 29.03 11.98 43.98
N LEU A 3 28.97 12.38 42.70
CA LEU A 3 28.51 11.56 41.58
C LEU A 3 29.28 10.24 41.49
N LYS A 4 30.57 10.25 41.85
CA LYS A 4 31.41 9.04 41.91
C LYS A 4 30.99 8.12 43.05
N GLU A 5 30.74 8.64 44.25
CA GLU A 5 30.26 7.85 45.38
C GLU A 5 28.88 7.22 45.09
N PHE A 6 27.99 7.95 44.43
CA PHE A 6 26.67 7.44 44.01
C PHE A 6 26.78 6.33 42.95
N MET A 7 27.67 6.47 41.97
CA MET A 7 27.88 5.47 40.91
C MET A 7 28.47 4.17 41.49
N VAL A 8 29.42 4.30 42.43
CA VAL A 8 30.04 3.17 43.12
C VAL A 8 29.02 2.43 43.98
N GLN A 9 28.18 3.16 44.72
CA GLN A 9 27.13 2.55 45.54
C GLN A 9 26.11 1.77 44.68
N ASN A 10 25.66 2.35 43.55
CA ASN A 10 24.74 1.67 42.64
C ASN A 10 25.35 0.42 41.99
N TYR A 11 26.66 0.39 41.72
CA TYR A 11 27.34 -0.79 41.17
C TYR A 11 27.35 -1.95 42.17
N TYR A 12 27.71 -1.70 43.44
CA TYR A 12 27.69 -2.74 44.47
C TYR A 12 26.28 -3.22 44.81
N ASP A 13 25.30 -2.32 44.76
CA ASP A 13 23.90 -2.65 45.01
C ASP A 13 23.27 -3.49 43.87
N PHE A 14 23.73 -3.34 42.62
CA PHE A 14 23.28 -4.16 41.47
C PHE A 14 23.88 -5.57 41.45
N HIS A 15 25.08 -5.74 42.02
CA HIS A 15 25.83 -7.01 41.98
C HIS A 15 25.78 -7.80 43.29
N ASN A 16 24.97 -7.38 44.27
CA ASN A 16 24.72 -8.14 45.50
C ASN A 16 23.39 -8.92 45.41
N PRO A 17 23.41 -10.23 45.07
CA PRO A 17 22.20 -11.04 44.90
C PRO A 17 21.43 -11.30 46.21
N SER A 18 21.93 -10.83 47.35
CA SER A 18 21.47 -11.22 48.70
C SER A 18 20.39 -10.29 49.29
N LYS A 19 20.15 -9.10 48.73
CA LYS A 19 19.09 -8.18 49.19
C LYS A 19 18.55 -7.34 48.02
N PRO A 20 17.27 -7.51 47.61
CA PRO A 20 16.69 -6.61 46.62
C PRO A 20 16.60 -5.19 47.18
N LEU A 21 17.17 -4.22 46.48
CA LEU A 21 17.06 -2.79 46.80
C LEU A 21 15.59 -2.41 46.95
N LYS A 22 15.19 -1.97 48.14
CA LYS A 22 13.84 -1.43 48.37
C LYS A 22 13.75 -0.07 47.69
N ILE A 23 13.11 -0.04 46.52
CA ILE A 23 12.90 1.19 45.74
C ILE A 23 12.03 2.15 46.56
N ASN A 24 12.59 3.31 46.89
CA ASN A 24 11.89 4.40 47.55
C ASN A 24 11.35 5.42 46.50
N LYS A 25 10.61 6.43 46.96
CA LYS A 25 10.00 7.46 46.10
C LYS A 25 11.02 8.20 45.23
N GLU A 26 12.19 8.51 45.77
CA GLU A 26 13.23 9.25 45.05
C GLU A 26 13.81 8.44 43.88
N ILE A 27 14.10 7.16 44.12
CA ILE A 27 14.57 6.24 43.08
C ILE A 27 13.50 6.05 42.00
N PHE A 28 12.23 5.93 42.41
CA PHE A 28 11.10 5.86 41.47
C PHE A 28 11.03 7.11 40.58
N LEU A 29 11.09 8.32 41.15
CA LEU A 29 11.05 9.57 40.39
C LEU A 29 12.25 9.72 39.44
N LYS A 30 13.46 9.33 39.88
CA LYS A 30 14.65 9.30 39.02
C LYS A 30 14.45 8.38 37.82
N ARG A 31 13.87 7.19 38.03
CA ARG A 31 13.56 6.23 36.96
C ARG A 31 12.41 6.70 36.06
N ALA A 32 11.44 7.44 36.59
CA ALA A 32 10.32 8.01 35.84
C ALA A 32 10.68 9.27 35.04
N LYS A 33 11.92 9.79 35.14
CA LYS A 33 12.37 11.04 34.49
C LYS A 33 12.19 11.05 32.97
N TYR A 34 12.20 9.88 32.32
CA TYR A 34 11.98 9.75 30.86
C TYR A 34 10.58 10.20 30.40
N LEU A 35 9.60 10.28 31.32
CA LEU A 35 8.25 10.73 31.00
C LEU A 35 8.20 12.19 30.56
N GLY A 36 9.17 13.01 30.97
CA GLY A 36 9.20 14.43 30.64
C GLY A 36 8.34 15.31 31.57
N PRO A 37 8.45 16.65 31.42
CA PRO A 37 7.80 17.61 32.31
C PRO A 37 6.26 17.65 32.18
N GLU A 38 5.69 17.07 31.13
CA GLU A 38 4.25 17.01 30.91
C GLU A 38 3.52 15.98 31.79
N TYR A 39 4.26 15.14 32.53
CA TYR A 39 3.72 14.17 33.48
C TYR A 39 3.92 14.65 34.92
N ILE A 40 2.84 15.04 35.58
CA ILE A 40 2.83 15.49 36.97
C ILE A 40 2.39 14.32 37.85
N LEU A 41 3.26 13.81 38.71
CA LEU A 41 2.89 12.75 39.67
C LEU A 41 1.90 13.34 40.70
N SER A 42 0.66 12.82 40.72
CA SER A 42 -0.41 13.28 41.60
C SER A 42 -0.70 12.34 42.78
N SER A 43 -0.13 11.12 42.80
CA SER A 43 -0.27 10.20 43.92
C SER A 43 1.04 9.95 44.69
N GLU A 44 0.91 9.40 45.89
CA GLU A 44 2.04 8.81 46.62
C GLU A 44 2.55 7.53 45.94
N TYR A 45 3.84 7.25 46.12
CA TYR A 45 4.44 5.98 45.73
C TYR A 45 4.38 5.00 46.91
N LYS A 46 3.69 3.86 46.72
CA LYS A 46 3.45 2.85 47.77
C LYS A 46 4.17 1.52 47.53
N GLY A 47 4.94 1.40 46.45
CA GLY A 47 5.66 0.18 46.07
C GLY A 47 5.60 -0.10 44.57
N SER A 48 6.43 -1.02 44.08
CA SER A 48 6.56 -1.33 42.64
C SER A 48 5.27 -1.91 42.04
N THR A 49 4.56 -2.76 42.77
CA THR A 49 3.31 -3.40 42.33
C THR A 49 2.09 -2.50 42.50
N GLN A 50 2.24 -1.36 43.18
CA GLN A 50 1.15 -0.43 43.44
C GLN A 50 0.97 0.56 42.29
N ARG A 51 -0.27 1.01 42.11
CA ARG A 51 -0.59 2.04 41.11
C ARG A 51 -0.08 3.40 41.57
N VAL A 52 0.40 4.16 40.61
CA VAL A 52 0.82 5.55 40.74
C VAL A 52 -0.02 6.37 39.76
N ILE A 53 -0.46 7.57 40.14
CA ILE A 53 -1.29 8.43 39.30
C ILE A 53 -0.44 9.58 38.80
N PHE A 54 -0.42 9.76 37.49
CA PHE A 54 0.15 10.91 36.81
C PHE A 54 -0.94 11.71 36.13
N TYR A 55 -0.94 13.03 36.31
CA TYR A 55 -1.69 13.95 35.47
C TYR A 55 -0.85 14.31 34.23
N HIS A 56 -1.34 13.98 33.03
CA HIS A 56 -0.65 14.30 31.79
C HIS A 56 -1.21 15.58 31.18
N THR A 57 -0.45 16.68 31.26
CA THR A 57 -0.88 18.03 30.90
C THR A 57 -1.32 18.15 29.44
N LYS A 58 -0.72 17.36 28.54
CA LYS A 58 -1.06 17.35 27.10
C LYS A 58 -2.46 16.83 26.79
N CYS A 59 -2.97 15.86 27.57
CA CYS A 59 -4.31 15.31 27.35
C CYS A 59 -5.32 15.67 28.44
N GLY A 60 -4.87 16.30 29.54
CA GLY A 60 -5.72 16.71 30.66
C GLY A 60 -6.33 15.55 31.44
N LYS A 61 -5.77 14.35 31.36
CA LYS A 61 -6.31 13.14 32.00
C LYS A 61 -5.32 12.53 32.98
N GLU A 62 -5.87 11.89 33.99
CA GLU A 62 -5.12 11.02 34.90
C GLU A 62 -4.78 9.69 34.23
N TRP A 63 -3.53 9.29 34.38
CA TRP A 63 -3.00 8.01 33.94
C TRP A 63 -2.48 7.26 35.18
N ALA A 64 -3.06 6.08 35.43
CA ALA A 64 -2.78 5.30 36.64
C ALA A 64 -2.10 3.94 36.34
N PRO A 65 -0.83 3.90 35.87
CA PRO A 65 -0.07 2.65 35.69
C PRO A 65 0.36 2.05 37.04
N THR A 66 0.89 0.84 37.04
CA THR A 66 1.71 0.35 38.16
C THR A 66 3.09 1.02 38.13
N ALA A 67 3.72 1.19 39.29
CA ALA A 67 5.05 1.80 39.32
C ALA A 67 6.10 0.95 38.56
N GLU A 68 5.96 -0.37 38.55
CA GLU A 68 6.77 -1.30 37.74
C GLU A 68 6.64 -1.03 36.23
N GLU A 69 5.42 -0.80 35.74
CA GLU A 69 5.16 -0.46 34.33
C GLU A 69 5.85 0.81 33.88
N VAL A 70 5.97 1.79 34.78
CA VAL A 70 6.71 3.03 34.55
C VAL A 70 8.22 2.78 34.59
N MET A 71 8.71 2.14 35.65
CA MET A 71 10.15 2.00 35.89
C MET A 71 10.86 1.05 34.92
N TYR A 72 10.22 -0.04 34.51
CA TYR A 72 10.89 -1.10 33.74
C TYR A 72 10.33 -1.26 32.33
N LYS A 73 9.01 -1.09 32.16
CA LYS A 73 8.37 -1.21 30.84
C LYS A 73 8.31 0.11 30.07
N HIS A 74 8.78 1.21 30.69
CA HIS A 74 8.77 2.54 30.11
C HIS A 74 7.39 2.94 29.55
N SER A 75 6.33 2.60 30.29
CA SER A 75 4.96 2.87 29.88
C SER A 75 4.70 4.38 29.82
N HIS A 76 3.69 4.78 29.05
CA HIS A 76 3.29 6.18 28.90
C HIS A 76 1.78 6.35 29.02
N CYS A 77 1.33 7.60 29.18
CA CYS A 77 -0.09 7.91 29.13
C CYS A 77 -0.68 7.39 27.81
N PRO A 78 -1.79 6.65 27.82
CA PRO A 78 -2.28 6.00 26.63
C PRO A 78 -2.59 6.96 25.47
N CYS A 79 -2.83 8.25 25.72
CA CYS A 79 -3.01 9.25 24.65
C CYS A 79 -1.74 9.49 23.80
N THR A 80 -0.55 9.12 24.29
CA THR A 80 0.69 9.17 23.50
C THR A 80 0.78 8.01 22.52
N SER A 81 -0.01 6.95 22.73
CA SER A 81 -0.17 5.91 21.73
C SER A 81 -0.83 6.51 20.49
N LYS A 82 -0.13 6.39 19.37
CA LYS A 82 -0.66 6.70 18.03
C LYS A 82 -2.01 6.03 17.75
N PHE A 83 -2.33 4.93 18.43
CA PHE A 83 -3.58 4.19 18.27
C PHE A 83 -4.73 4.68 19.17
N ARG A 84 -4.50 5.58 20.13
CA ARG A 84 -5.54 6.12 21.02
C ARG A 84 -5.77 7.62 20.87
N ASN A 85 -5.00 8.30 20.00
CA ASN A 85 -5.34 9.64 19.55
C ASN A 85 -6.47 9.52 18.48
N PRO A 86 -7.69 10.01 18.77
CA PRO A 86 -8.83 9.90 17.84
C PRO A 86 -8.55 10.58 16.49
N ASP A 87 -7.72 11.63 16.48
CA ASP A 87 -7.38 12.38 15.27
C ASP A 87 -6.17 11.82 14.52
N TYR A 88 -5.46 10.80 15.04
CA TYR A 88 -4.26 10.27 14.39
C TYR A 88 -4.54 9.78 12.97
N GLY A 89 -5.66 9.07 12.78
CA GLY A 89 -6.07 8.57 11.46
C GLY A 89 -6.41 9.70 10.49
N ARG A 90 -7.21 10.66 10.96
CA ARG A 90 -7.59 11.85 10.20
C ARG A 90 -6.36 12.66 9.75
N ASN A 91 -5.44 12.93 10.67
CA ASN A 91 -4.24 13.71 10.39
C ASN A 91 -3.33 13.03 9.35
N ARG A 92 -3.27 11.69 9.33
CA ARG A 92 -2.52 10.95 8.30
C ARG A 92 -3.17 11.09 6.93
N VAL A 93 -4.50 11.00 6.86
CA VAL A 93 -5.25 11.19 5.62
C VAL A 93 -5.03 12.61 5.10
N ASP A 94 -5.24 13.62 5.94
CA ASP A 94 -5.17 15.02 5.51
C ASP A 94 -3.74 15.37 5.01
N LYS A 95 -2.68 14.94 5.73
CA LYS A 95 -1.28 15.06 5.26
C LYS A 95 -1.00 14.33 3.93
N PHE A 96 -1.57 13.14 3.76
CA PHE A 96 -1.40 12.40 2.50
C PHE A 96 -2.06 13.15 1.34
N LEU A 97 -3.26 13.69 1.55
CA LEU A 97 -4.00 14.41 0.53
C LEU A 97 -3.29 15.72 0.14
N GLU A 98 -2.77 16.48 1.12
CA GLU A 98 -1.98 17.70 0.88
C GLU A 98 -0.76 17.41 0.00
N SER A 99 0.01 16.36 0.32
CA SER A 99 1.19 15.97 -0.48
C SER A 99 0.85 15.49 -1.90
N HIS A 100 -0.42 15.23 -2.20
CA HIS A 100 -0.91 14.75 -3.51
C HIS A 100 -1.87 15.74 -4.21
N ASN A 101 -1.90 17.02 -3.80
CA ASN A 101 -2.80 18.04 -4.35
C ASN A 101 -4.27 17.61 -4.34
N CYS A 102 -4.69 16.97 -3.25
CA CYS A 102 -6.05 16.53 -3.03
C CYS A 102 -6.60 17.12 -1.73
N LYS A 103 -7.93 17.20 -1.63
CA LYS A 103 -8.64 17.68 -0.44
C LYS A 103 -9.77 16.73 -0.09
N ARG A 104 -9.96 16.48 1.20
CA ARG A 104 -11.12 15.71 1.69
C ARG A 104 -12.34 16.63 1.75
N ILE A 105 -13.47 16.17 1.20
CA ILE A 105 -14.74 16.92 1.17
C ILE A 105 -15.74 16.36 2.19
N SER A 106 -15.61 15.10 2.59
CA SER A 106 -16.49 14.47 3.56
C SER A 106 -15.86 14.33 4.95
N GLU A 107 -16.70 14.13 5.95
CA GLU A 107 -16.25 13.77 7.30
C GLU A 107 -15.42 12.47 7.29
N TYR A 108 -14.44 12.40 8.18
CA TYR A 108 -13.64 11.20 8.45
C TYR A 108 -14.27 10.52 9.67
N LYS A 109 -14.65 9.26 9.52
CA LYS A 109 -15.22 8.47 10.62
C LYS A 109 -14.23 7.44 11.15
N ASP A 110 -13.64 6.66 10.25
CA ASP A 110 -12.62 5.65 10.58
C ASP A 110 -11.82 5.25 9.33
N MET A 111 -10.95 4.24 9.48
CA MET A 111 -10.05 3.77 8.42
C MET A 111 -10.74 2.98 7.30
N LYS A 112 -11.93 2.43 7.54
CA LYS A 112 -12.63 1.49 6.65
C LYS A 112 -13.82 2.13 5.93
N ARG A 113 -14.29 3.29 6.38
CA ARG A 113 -15.38 4.03 5.75
C ARG A 113 -14.85 4.93 4.63
N PRO A 114 -15.44 4.87 3.42
CA PRO A 114 -15.03 5.73 2.32
C PRO A 114 -15.19 7.21 2.62
N ILE A 115 -14.23 8.01 2.16
CA ILE A 115 -14.26 9.47 2.17
C ILE A 115 -14.32 10.01 0.74
N LYS A 116 -15.01 11.14 0.55
CA LYS A 116 -15.01 11.92 -0.70
C LYS A 116 -13.75 12.76 -0.78
N ILE A 117 -13.01 12.62 -1.87
CA ILE A 117 -11.75 13.30 -2.13
C ILE A 117 -11.87 14.09 -3.42
N PHE A 118 -11.48 15.36 -3.38
CA PHE A 118 -11.35 16.24 -4.52
C PHE A 118 -9.88 16.30 -4.96
N SER A 119 -9.61 16.12 -6.25
CA SER A 119 -8.28 16.36 -6.82
C SER A 119 -8.21 17.77 -7.40
N GLU A 120 -7.31 18.62 -6.89
CA GLU A 120 -7.14 19.97 -7.43
C GLU A 120 -6.59 19.99 -8.85
N LYS A 121 -5.82 18.96 -9.21
CA LYS A 121 -5.16 18.79 -10.50
C LYS A 121 -6.13 18.58 -11.66
N CYS A 122 -7.18 17.79 -11.47
CA CYS A 122 -8.13 17.45 -12.53
C CYS A 122 -9.59 17.77 -12.19
N LYS A 123 -9.84 18.40 -11.03
CA LYS A 123 -11.16 18.79 -10.52
C LYS A 123 -12.15 17.63 -10.34
N HIS A 124 -11.67 16.38 -10.36
CA HIS A 124 -12.48 15.19 -10.17
C HIS A 124 -12.71 14.88 -8.69
N ILE A 125 -13.92 14.43 -8.36
CA ILE A 125 -14.31 13.95 -7.03
C ILE A 125 -14.42 12.43 -7.07
N PHE A 126 -13.77 11.74 -6.13
CA PHE A 126 -13.79 10.28 -6.04
C PHE A 126 -13.85 9.77 -4.61
N LEU A 127 -14.25 8.51 -4.45
CA LEU A 127 -14.40 7.83 -3.17
C LEU A 127 -13.25 6.85 -2.93
N ARG A 128 -12.64 6.91 -1.74
CA ARG A 128 -11.67 5.92 -1.26
C ARG A 128 -11.73 5.75 0.24
N THR A 129 -11.43 4.55 0.72
CA THR A 129 -11.23 4.30 2.15
C THR A 129 -9.83 4.77 2.58
N PRO A 130 -9.68 5.34 3.79
CA PRO A 130 -8.39 5.78 4.29
C PRO A 130 -7.30 4.71 4.33
N ASP A 131 -7.64 3.46 4.65
CA ASP A 131 -6.68 2.35 4.69
C ASP A 131 -6.05 2.05 3.31
N ILE A 132 -6.85 2.10 2.24
CA ILE A 132 -6.37 1.95 0.86
C ILE A 132 -5.61 3.22 0.43
N LEU A 133 -6.11 4.40 0.80
CA LEU A 133 -5.48 5.67 0.47
C LEU A 133 -4.04 5.76 1.00
N LEU A 134 -3.84 5.34 2.25
CA LEU A 134 -2.55 5.40 2.96
C LEU A 134 -1.61 4.23 2.68
N ASN A 135 -2.03 3.26 1.86
CA ASN A 135 -1.19 2.13 1.47
C ASN A 135 -0.11 2.59 0.46
N GLN A 136 1.15 2.27 0.72
CA GLN A 136 2.30 2.69 -0.11
C GLN A 136 2.31 2.07 -1.52
N GLN A 137 1.85 0.82 -1.68
CA GLN A 137 1.81 0.15 -2.99
C GLN A 137 0.61 0.59 -3.84
N ALA A 138 -0.52 0.87 -3.19
CA ALA A 138 -1.79 1.18 -3.88
C ALA A 138 -2.10 2.67 -3.94
N GLY A 139 -1.27 3.52 -3.31
CA GLY A 139 -1.44 4.96 -3.07
C GLY A 139 -2.50 5.57 -3.97
N ALA A 140 -3.68 5.83 -3.41
CA ALA A 140 -4.89 5.96 -4.20
C ALA A 140 -4.93 7.31 -4.95
N LYS A 141 -4.26 7.31 -6.10
CA LYS A 141 -4.27 8.41 -7.08
C LYS A 141 -5.68 8.57 -7.61
N CYS A 142 -6.04 9.82 -7.93
CA CYS A 142 -7.29 10.10 -8.63
C CYS A 142 -7.43 9.15 -9.85
N PRO A 143 -8.57 8.44 -10.01
CA PRO A 143 -8.76 7.49 -11.10
C PRO A 143 -8.55 8.07 -12.50
N ILE A 144 -8.77 9.38 -12.65
CA ILE A 144 -8.56 10.11 -13.91
C ILE A 144 -7.09 10.52 -14.07
N CYS A 145 -6.43 10.99 -13.01
CA CYS A 145 -5.01 11.36 -13.06
C CYS A 145 -4.07 10.15 -13.13
N ARG A 146 -4.49 9.00 -12.61
CA ARG A 146 -3.80 7.72 -12.78
C ARG A 146 -4.02 7.30 -14.23
N LYS A 147 -3.27 7.93 -15.15
CA LYS A 147 -3.27 7.57 -16.58
C LYS A 147 -3.25 6.04 -16.69
N LYS A 148 -4.14 5.46 -17.50
CA LYS A 148 -3.95 4.08 -17.98
C LYS A 148 -2.52 4.00 -18.57
N PRO A 149 -1.79 2.89 -18.43
CA PRO A 149 -0.49 2.75 -19.09
C PRO A 149 -0.64 3.15 -20.56
N ALA A 150 0.29 3.96 -21.06
CA ALA A 150 0.23 4.44 -22.44
C ALA A 150 0.10 3.24 -23.38
N ARG A 151 -0.88 3.27 -24.29
CA ARG A 151 -0.99 2.27 -25.36
C ARG A 151 0.17 2.49 -26.32
N PHE A 152 0.88 1.43 -26.66
CA PHE A 152 1.84 1.47 -27.74
C PHE A 152 1.11 1.75 -29.06
N GLN A 153 1.77 2.47 -29.97
CA GLN A 153 1.33 2.51 -31.35
C GLN A 153 1.36 1.09 -31.91
N ILE A 154 0.21 0.63 -32.39
CA ILE A 154 0.05 -0.71 -32.98
C ILE A 154 0.90 -0.77 -34.25
N SER A 155 1.73 -1.83 -34.38
CA SER A 155 2.59 -2.03 -35.53
C SER A 155 1.77 -2.24 -36.81
N ASN A 156 2.36 -1.97 -37.98
CA ASN A 156 1.68 -2.23 -39.26
C ASN A 156 1.29 -3.69 -39.41
N PHE A 157 2.16 -4.61 -38.97
CA PHE A 157 1.86 -6.04 -38.90
C PHE A 157 0.56 -6.34 -38.14
N MET A 158 0.40 -5.80 -36.93
CA MET A 158 -0.83 -6.04 -36.16
C MET A 158 -2.06 -5.45 -36.85
N LYS A 159 -1.93 -4.34 -37.60
CA LYS A 159 -3.05 -3.80 -38.39
C LYS A 159 -3.42 -4.72 -39.56
N GLU A 160 -2.43 -5.36 -40.19
CA GLU A 160 -2.64 -6.32 -41.27
C GLU A 160 -3.28 -7.61 -40.74
N GLU A 161 -2.77 -8.13 -39.62
CA GLU A 161 -3.32 -9.29 -38.92
C GLU A 161 -4.80 -9.09 -38.54
N ILE A 162 -5.14 -7.94 -37.91
CA ILE A 162 -6.53 -7.62 -37.55
C ILE A 162 -7.45 -7.61 -38.78
N LYS A 163 -6.98 -7.07 -39.91
CA LYS A 163 -7.75 -7.04 -41.16
C LYS A 163 -7.96 -8.46 -41.70
N TRP A 164 -6.87 -9.24 -41.76
CA TRP A 164 -6.88 -10.62 -42.26
C TRP A 164 -7.79 -11.53 -41.44
N ARG A 165 -7.66 -11.52 -40.10
CA ARG A 165 -8.49 -12.38 -39.25
C ARG A 165 -9.98 -12.04 -39.40
N LYS A 166 -10.30 -10.75 -39.53
CA LYS A 166 -11.68 -10.29 -39.72
C LYS A 166 -12.23 -10.68 -41.09
N SER A 167 -11.43 -10.61 -42.16
CA SER A 167 -11.88 -11.05 -43.49
C SER A 167 -12.13 -12.56 -43.55
N LYS A 168 -11.42 -13.34 -42.72
CA LYS A 168 -11.61 -14.79 -42.59
C LYS A 168 -12.66 -15.20 -41.55
N GLY A 169 -13.21 -14.25 -40.79
CA GLY A 169 -14.18 -14.52 -39.72
C GLY A 169 -13.58 -15.06 -38.42
N PHE A 170 -12.26 -15.01 -38.25
CA PHE A 170 -11.57 -15.48 -37.05
C PHE A 170 -11.71 -14.51 -35.87
N THR A 171 -12.00 -15.09 -34.71
CA THR A 171 -12.02 -14.44 -33.40
C THR A 171 -10.60 -14.30 -32.84
N GLN A 172 -10.45 -13.49 -31.79
CA GLN A 172 -9.19 -13.39 -31.06
C GLN A 172 -8.79 -14.72 -30.40
N LYS A 173 -9.77 -15.57 -30.08
CA LYS A 173 -9.53 -16.91 -29.56
C LYS A 173 -8.90 -17.81 -30.62
N ASP A 174 -9.43 -17.79 -31.84
CA ASP A 174 -8.89 -18.61 -32.95
C ASP A 174 -7.42 -18.24 -33.25
N VAL A 175 -7.11 -16.94 -33.29
CA VAL A 175 -5.73 -16.47 -33.44
C VAL A 175 -4.86 -16.84 -32.22
N GLY A 176 -5.44 -16.80 -31.02
CA GLY A 176 -4.79 -17.26 -29.80
C GLY A 176 -4.39 -18.73 -29.88
N ASP A 177 -5.31 -19.58 -30.37
CA ASP A 177 -5.09 -21.02 -30.53
C ASP A 177 -3.96 -21.32 -31.54
N PHE A 178 -3.82 -20.54 -32.62
CA PHE A 178 -2.71 -20.67 -33.58
C PHE A 178 -1.32 -20.57 -32.95
N ILE A 179 -1.17 -19.69 -31.97
CA ILE A 179 0.11 -19.43 -31.29
C ILE A 179 0.13 -19.88 -29.83
N HIS A 180 -0.78 -20.77 -29.46
CA HIS A 180 -0.89 -21.35 -28.11
C HIS A 180 -0.95 -20.29 -27.00
N CYS A 181 -1.82 -19.29 -27.16
CA CYS A 181 -2.04 -18.24 -26.17
C CYS A 181 -3.53 -17.93 -25.97
N CYS A 182 -3.84 -17.19 -24.89
CA CYS A 182 -5.21 -16.79 -24.61
C CYS A 182 -5.67 -15.64 -25.52
N ASP A 183 -6.97 -15.59 -25.78
CA ASP A 183 -7.66 -14.52 -26.51
C ASP A 183 -7.39 -13.13 -25.92
N HIS A 184 -7.30 -13.02 -24.59
CA HIS A 184 -6.95 -11.78 -23.91
C HIS A 184 -5.56 -11.26 -24.30
N LEU A 185 -4.59 -12.13 -24.60
CA LEU A 185 -3.27 -11.72 -25.04
C LEU A 185 -3.30 -11.14 -26.47
N ILE A 186 -4.10 -11.74 -27.36
CA ILE A 186 -4.33 -11.20 -28.71
C ILE A 186 -5.02 -9.83 -28.60
N SER A 187 -6.04 -9.71 -27.76
CA SER A 187 -6.70 -8.43 -27.49
C SER A 187 -5.74 -7.37 -26.94
N ASP A 188 -4.81 -7.75 -26.06
CA ASP A 188 -3.76 -6.86 -25.57
C ASP A 188 -2.85 -6.36 -26.71
N PHE A 189 -2.52 -7.19 -27.69
CA PHE A 189 -1.73 -6.79 -28.86
C PHE A 189 -2.51 -5.83 -29.77
N GLU A 190 -3.76 -6.15 -30.07
CA GLU A 190 -4.62 -5.34 -30.94
C GLU A 190 -4.94 -3.97 -30.35
N ASN A 191 -5.02 -3.86 -29.02
CA ASN A 191 -5.30 -2.60 -28.32
C ASN A 191 -4.02 -1.83 -27.95
N GLY A 192 -2.84 -2.34 -28.32
CA GLY A 192 -1.55 -1.72 -27.99
C GLY A 192 -1.22 -1.76 -26.50
N HIS A 193 -1.81 -2.66 -25.73
CA HIS A 193 -1.45 -2.89 -24.33
C HIS A 193 -0.15 -3.69 -24.20
N LYS A 194 0.16 -4.56 -25.17
CA LYS A 194 1.42 -5.30 -25.26
C LYS A 194 1.93 -5.36 -26.70
N LYS A 195 3.22 -5.70 -26.87
CA LYS A 195 3.80 -6.03 -28.18
C LYS A 195 4.00 -7.54 -28.28
N PRO A 196 3.63 -8.20 -29.39
CA PRO A 196 3.96 -9.59 -29.61
C PRO A 196 5.49 -9.76 -29.74
N SER A 197 5.99 -10.90 -29.28
CA SER A 197 7.38 -11.29 -29.47
C SER A 197 7.68 -11.60 -30.93
N LYS A 198 8.97 -11.60 -31.31
CA LYS A 198 9.39 -11.99 -32.68
C LYS A 198 8.87 -13.39 -33.06
N LYS A 199 8.91 -14.35 -32.13
CA LYS A 199 8.41 -15.71 -32.32
C LYS A 199 6.91 -15.73 -32.64
N GLN A 200 6.10 -15.02 -31.83
CA GLN A 200 4.65 -14.92 -32.04
C GLN A 200 4.31 -14.25 -33.38
N ILE A 201 5.06 -13.21 -33.77
CA ILE A 201 4.88 -12.56 -35.08
C ILE A 201 5.16 -13.57 -36.20
N THR A 202 6.26 -14.32 -36.13
CA THR A 202 6.60 -15.32 -37.14
C THR A 202 5.56 -16.43 -37.24
N GLU A 203 5.07 -16.93 -36.11
CA GLU A 203 4.02 -17.96 -36.09
C GLU A 203 2.72 -17.45 -36.72
N ILE A 204 2.22 -16.28 -36.29
CA ILE A 204 1.02 -15.68 -36.88
C ILE A 204 1.20 -15.49 -38.40
N LYS A 205 2.36 -14.99 -38.85
CA LYS A 205 2.64 -14.84 -40.29
C LYS A 205 2.56 -16.16 -41.04
N SER A 206 3.12 -17.23 -40.48
CA SER A 206 3.04 -18.56 -41.10
C SER A 206 1.61 -19.01 -41.32
N TYR A 207 0.71 -18.75 -40.37
CA TYR A 207 -0.72 -19.05 -40.52
C TYR A 207 -1.42 -18.11 -41.50
N MET A 208 -1.08 -16.83 -41.48
CA MET A 208 -1.58 -15.86 -42.46
C MET A 208 -1.24 -16.34 -43.87
N ASP A 209 0.01 -16.71 -44.15
CA ASP A 209 0.44 -17.17 -45.47
C ASP A 209 -0.24 -18.49 -45.85
N ALA A 210 -0.22 -19.49 -44.97
CA ALA A 210 -0.81 -20.81 -45.23
C ALA A 210 -2.31 -20.75 -45.53
N LEU A 211 -3.06 -19.89 -44.84
CA LEU A 211 -4.52 -19.76 -44.98
C LEU A 211 -4.93 -18.72 -46.05
N THR A 212 -3.96 -18.07 -46.69
CA THR A 212 -4.20 -17.15 -47.83
C THR A 212 -3.92 -17.82 -49.17
N ILE A 213 -3.18 -18.93 -49.21
CA ILE A 213 -2.84 -19.72 -50.42
C ILE A 213 -4.07 -20.37 -51.11
N GLY A 214 -5.27 -20.29 -50.54
CA GLY A 214 -6.51 -20.79 -51.14
C GLY A 214 -7.46 -19.74 -51.76
N ASP A 215 -7.13 -18.44 -51.65
CA ASP A 215 -8.02 -17.36 -52.10
C ASP A 215 -7.70 -16.84 -53.51
N ASP A 216 -6.64 -17.33 -54.15
CA ASP A 216 -6.25 -16.91 -55.50
C ASP A 216 -7.15 -17.61 -56.53
N LYS A 217 -7.99 -16.84 -57.22
CA LYS A 217 -8.93 -17.32 -58.26
C LYS A 217 -8.24 -18.10 -59.40
N ARG A 218 -6.91 -18.10 -59.46
CA ARG A 218 -6.11 -18.84 -60.44
C ARG A 218 -5.99 -20.34 -60.14
N ASP A 219 -6.06 -20.75 -58.88
CA ASP A 219 -5.91 -22.18 -58.53
C ASP A 219 -7.25 -22.94 -58.56
N GLN A 220 -8.38 -22.24 -58.47
CA GLN A 220 -9.71 -22.83 -58.72
C GLN A 220 -9.90 -23.24 -60.20
N GLN A 221 -9.23 -22.56 -61.15
CA GLN A 221 -9.29 -22.90 -62.58
C GLN A 221 -8.45 -24.14 -62.91
N LYS A 222 -7.36 -24.40 -62.17
CA LYS A 222 -6.51 -25.59 -62.38
C LYS A 222 -7.18 -26.87 -61.88
N CYS A 223 -7.93 -26.81 -60.78
CA CYS A 223 -8.69 -27.97 -60.30
C CYS A 223 -9.88 -28.34 -61.19
N ALA A 224 -10.48 -27.38 -61.90
CA ALA A 224 -11.57 -27.66 -62.84
C ALA A 224 -11.10 -28.41 -64.12
N ASN A 225 -9.86 -28.18 -64.58
CA ASN A 225 -9.35 -28.80 -65.81
C ASN A 225 -8.76 -30.21 -65.62
N TYR A 226 -8.72 -30.74 -64.40
CA TYR A 226 -8.30 -32.11 -64.11
C TYR A 226 -9.47 -33.07 -63.81
N MET A 227 -10.71 -32.58 -63.90
CA MET A 227 -11.93 -33.40 -63.73
C MET A 227 -12.63 -33.76 -65.06
N ASP A 228 -12.11 -33.31 -66.21
CA ASP A 228 -12.64 -33.59 -67.55
C ASP A 228 -11.66 -34.39 -68.44
N CYS A 229 -10.90 -35.35 -67.88
CA CYS A 229 -10.12 -36.32 -68.66
C CYS A 229 -10.25 -37.72 -68.06
#